data_AF-A0A7J0BFF3-F1
#
_entry.id   AF-A0A7J0BFF3-F1
#
_cell.length_a   1.000
_cell.length_b   1.000
_cell.length_c   1.000
_cell.angle_alpha   90.00
_cell.angle_beta   90.00
_cell.angle_gamma   90.00
#
_symmetry.space_group_name_H-M   'P 1'
#
loop_
_entity.id
_entity.type
_entity.pdbx_description
1 polymer ?
#
loop_
_entity_poly.entity_id
_entity_poly.type
_entity_poly.pdbx_seq_one_letter_code
_entity_poly.pdbx_strand_id
1 'polypeptide(L)'
;MPRRVKSVRVPEELSSLDLSGVIAECEKYLRDLESATLLKQHGDKEAAEALIRARQQDLGRKIGLKVWEARKAFGAARLSKLEEEE
;
A
#
# COMPACT_ATOMS: atom_id res chain seq x y z
N MET A 1 -17.84 5.09 -14.06
CA MET A 1 -17.94 3.61 -13.98
C MET A 1 -18.42 3.23 -12.59
N PRO A 2 -19.47 2.38 -12.45
CA PRO A 2 -19.88 1.92 -11.12
C PRO A 2 -18.78 1.01 -10.56
N ARG A 3 -18.23 1.37 -9.40
CA ARG A 3 -17.19 0.58 -8.72
C ARG A 3 -17.80 -0.77 -8.35
N ARG A 4 -17.53 -1.83 -9.11
CA ARG A 4 -17.85 -3.20 -8.70
C ARG A 4 -16.95 -3.53 -7.50
N VAL A 5 -17.47 -3.33 -6.30
CA VAL A 5 -16.79 -3.76 -5.07
C VAL A 5 -16.81 -5.29 -5.07
N LYS A 6 -15.69 -5.92 -5.46
CA LYS A 6 -15.48 -7.34 -5.19
C LYS A 6 -15.06 -7.45 -3.73
N SER A 7 -15.93 -8.03 -2.89
CA SER A 7 -15.56 -8.39 -1.52
C SER A 7 -14.43 -9.40 -1.59
N VAL A 8 -13.26 -9.02 -1.09
CA VAL A 8 -12.12 -9.93 -0.93
C VAL A 8 -12.15 -10.41 0.52
N ARG A 9 -11.93 -11.71 0.77
CA ARG A 9 -11.70 -12.18 2.13
C ARG A 9 -10.35 -11.67 2.60
N VAL A 10 -10.37 -10.93 3.70
CA VAL A 10 -9.17 -10.40 4.34
C VAL A 10 -9.04 -11.10 5.70
N PRO A 11 -7.83 -11.55 6.10
CA PRO A 11 -7.60 -12.07 7.44
C PRO A 11 -8.05 -11.08 8.52
N GLU A 12 -8.54 -11.58 9.66
CA GLU A 12 -9.08 -10.75 10.73
C GLU A 12 -8.03 -9.77 11.28
N GLU A 13 -6.75 -10.17 11.25
CA GLU A 13 -5.60 -9.37 11.67
C GLU A 13 -5.37 -8.12 10.82
N LEU A 14 -5.99 -8.07 9.64
CA LEU A 14 -5.93 -6.96 8.69
C LEU A 14 -7.29 -6.26 8.52
N SER A 15 -8.27 -6.56 9.39
CA SER A 15 -9.59 -5.92 9.37
C SER A 15 -9.52 -4.40 9.53
N SER A 16 -8.50 -3.90 10.23
CA SER A 16 -8.23 -2.47 10.45
C SER A 16 -7.27 -1.85 9.44
N LEU A 17 -6.95 -2.56 8.34
CA LEU A 17 -6.03 -2.05 7.32
C LEU A 17 -6.58 -0.76 6.69
N ASP A 18 -5.74 0.27 6.63
CA ASP A 18 -6.04 1.53 5.95
C ASP A 18 -6.04 1.35 4.41
N LEU A 19 -7.16 0.84 3.88
CA LEU A 19 -7.36 0.60 2.46
C LEU A 19 -7.29 1.89 1.64
N SER A 20 -7.81 3.00 2.18
CA SER A 20 -7.76 4.31 1.51
C SER A 20 -6.32 4.76 1.31
N GLY A 21 -5.48 4.62 2.33
CA GLY A 21 -4.06 4.93 2.22
C GLY A 21 -3.30 3.97 1.31
N VAL A 22 -3.64 2.67 1.29
CA VAL A 22 -3.05 1.72 0.32
C VAL A 22 -3.39 2.14 -1.11
N ILE A 23 -4.66 2.46 -1.39
CA ILE A 23 -5.10 2.94 -2.70
C ILE A 23 -4.35 4.22 -3.09
N ALA A 24 -4.22 5.18 -2.17
CA ALA A 24 -3.52 6.43 -2.43
C ALA A 24 -2.04 6.24 -2.80
N GLU A 25 -1.33 5.29 -2.18
CA GLU A 25 0.06 4.98 -2.55
C GLU A 25 0.14 4.28 -3.91
N CYS A 26 -0.80 3.38 -4.22
CA CYS A 26 -0.90 2.76 -5.54
C CYS A 26 -1.18 3.81 -6.64
N GLU A 27 -2.06 4.78 -6.39
CA GLU A 27 -2.35 5.88 -7.32
C GLU A 27 -1.10 6.74 -7.60
N LYS A 28 -0.30 7.05 -6.56
CA LYS A 28 0.97 7.78 -6.73
C LYS A 28 1.94 6.98 -7.60
N TYR A 29 2.08 5.68 -7.34
CA TYR A 29 2.95 4.81 -8.12
C TYR A 29 2.51 4.68 -9.59
N LEU A 30 1.21 4.67 -9.88
CA LEU A 30 0.71 4.73 -11.25
C LEU A 30 1.15 6.01 -11.98
N ARG A 31 1.12 7.17 -11.30
CA ARG A 31 1.61 8.44 -11.88
C ARG A 31 3.14 8.43 -12.09
N ASP A 32 3.89 7.76 -11.22
CA ASP A 32 5.32 7.56 -11.42
C ASP A 32 5.61 6.70 -12.67
N LEU A 33 4.78 5.68 -12.95
CA LEU A 33 4.88 4.86 -14.16
C LEU A 33 4.60 5.68 -15.43
N GLU A 34 3.61 6.55 -15.40
CA GLU A 34 3.33 7.50 -16.48
C GLU A 34 4.55 8.43 -16.71
N SER A 35 5.13 8.94 -15.63
CA SER A 35 6.31 9.83 -15.69
C SER A 35 7.53 9.11 -16.27
N ALA A 36 7.78 7.86 -15.88
CA ALA A 36 8.85 7.05 -16.44
C ALA A 36 8.63 6.75 -17.93
N THR A 37 7.36 6.59 -18.35
CA THR A 37 7.01 6.40 -19.76
C THR A 37 7.36 7.63 -20.58
N LEU A 38 7.08 8.84 -20.05
CA LEU A 38 7.47 10.10 -20.70
C LEU A 38 8.99 10.26 -20.80
N LEU A 39 9.73 9.99 -19.72
CA LEU A 39 11.20 10.01 -19.74
C LEU A 39 11.77 9.10 -20.83
N LYS A 40 11.23 7.88 -20.95
CA LYS A 40 11.62 6.92 -21.99
C LYS A 40 11.30 7.44 -23.41
N GLN A 41 10.17 8.12 -23.60
CA GLN A 41 9.80 8.73 -24.89
C GLN A 41 10.73 9.89 -25.27
N HIS A 42 11.23 10.65 -24.28
CA HIS A 42 12.20 11.72 -24.48
C HIS A 42 13.65 11.22 -24.64
N GLY A 43 13.87 9.90 -24.62
CA GLY A 43 15.19 9.28 -24.81
C GLY A 43 15.98 9.05 -23.52
N ASP A 44 15.45 9.45 -22.36
CA ASP A 44 16.10 9.29 -21.07
C ASP A 44 15.70 7.98 -20.39
N LYS A 45 16.24 6.87 -20.92
CA LYS A 45 15.96 5.51 -20.42
C LYS A 45 16.53 5.28 -19.03
N GLU A 46 17.71 5.82 -18.73
CA GLU A 46 18.38 5.61 -17.46
C GLU A 46 17.64 6.30 -16.31
N ALA A 47 17.19 7.55 -16.51
CA ALA A 47 16.35 8.23 -15.51
C ALA A 47 15.01 7.52 -15.32
N ALA A 48 14.39 7.01 -16.40
CA ALA A 48 13.16 6.24 -16.30
C ALA A 48 13.33 4.98 -15.43
N GLU A 49 14.40 4.20 -15.65
CA GLU A 49 14.68 3.00 -14.86
C GLU A 49 15.03 3.32 -13.41
N ALA A 50 15.81 4.37 -13.17
CA ALA A 50 16.15 4.84 -11.83
C ALA A 50 14.89 5.28 -11.06
N LEU A 51 14.00 6.02 -11.70
CA LEU A 51 12.72 6.45 -11.12
C LEU A 51 11.88 5.24 -10.69
N ILE A 52 11.70 4.24 -11.57
CA ILE A 52 10.90 3.07 -11.24
C ILE A 52 11.49 2.27 -10.09
N ARG A 53 12.80 2.02 -10.10
CA ARG A 53 13.46 1.27 -9.01
C ARG A 53 13.29 1.97 -7.66
N ALA A 54 13.53 3.27 -7.61
CA ALA A 54 13.36 4.04 -6.38
C ALA A 54 11.90 4.00 -5.87
N ARG A 55 10.94 4.13 -6.79
CA ARG A 55 9.51 4.14 -6.44
C ARG A 55 8.96 2.78 -6.03
N GLN A 56 9.43 1.69 -6.63
CA GLN A 56 9.06 0.34 -6.22
C GLN A 56 9.47 0.05 -4.78
N GLN A 57 10.70 0.43 -4.41
CA GLN A 57 11.20 0.24 -3.06
C GLN A 57 10.40 1.06 -2.04
N ASP A 58 10.09 2.32 -2.37
CA ASP A 58 9.29 3.19 -1.51
C ASP A 58 7.85 2.68 -1.35
N LEU A 59 7.21 2.26 -2.45
CA LEU A 59 5.86 1.69 -2.42
C LEU A 59 5.79 0.46 -1.51
N GLY A 60 6.73 -0.48 -1.67
CA GLY A 60 6.79 -1.68 -0.83
C GLY A 60 6.94 -1.34 0.65
N ARG A 61 7.81 -0.37 0.98
CA ARG A 61 8.00 0.10 2.35
C ARG A 61 6.72 0.70 2.93
N LYS A 62 6.02 1.55 2.18
CA LYS A 62 4.80 2.23 2.65
C LYS A 62 3.62 1.29 2.81
N ILE A 63 3.42 0.36 1.86
CA ILE A 63 2.39 -0.68 1.99
C ILE A 63 2.71 -1.56 3.20
N GLY A 64 3.97 -1.99 3.34
CA GLY A 64 4.42 -2.80 4.47
C GLY A 64 4.16 -2.13 5.82
N LEU A 65 4.38 -0.81 5.92
CA LEU A 65 4.09 -0.04 7.13
C LEU A 65 2.60 -0.10 7.49
N LYS A 66 1.70 0.13 6.52
CA LYS A 66 0.24 0.07 6.75
C LYS A 66 -0.22 -1.31 7.20
N VAL A 67 0.33 -2.37 6.61
CA VAL A 67 0.06 -3.75 7.03
C VAL A 67 0.56 -4.00 8.45
N TRP A 68 1.76 -3.52 8.78
CA TRP A 68 2.32 -3.65 10.12
C TRP A 68 1.48 -2.90 11.17
N GLU A 69 1.04 -1.67 10.87
CA GLU A 69 0.16 -0.87 11.73
C GLU A 69 -1.16 -1.60 12.01
N ALA A 70 -1.79 -2.17 10.97
CA ALA A 70 -3.02 -2.96 11.12
C ALA A 70 -2.81 -4.16 12.06
N ARG A 71 -1.72 -4.91 11.86
CA ARG A 71 -1.39 -6.06 12.74
C ARG A 71 -1.09 -5.63 14.17
N LYS A 72 -0.40 -4.51 14.36
CA LYS A 72 -0.12 -3.96 15.70
C LYS A 72 -1.41 -3.56 16.41
N ALA A 73 -2.34 -2.91 15.70
CA ALA A 73 -3.65 -2.55 16.23
C ALA A 73 -4.47 -3.79 16.61
N PHE A 74 -4.45 -4.83 15.77
CA PHE A 74 -5.11 -6.10 16.08
C PHE A 74 -4.52 -6.76 17.35
N GLY A 75 -3.19 -6.82 17.45
CA GLY A 75 -2.52 -7.36 18.64
C GLY A 75 -2.88 -6.62 19.92
N ALA A 76 -2.93 -5.28 19.88
CA ALA A 76 -3.33 -4.46 21.01
C ALA A 76 -4.80 -4.67 21.41
N ALA A 77 -5.71 -4.70 20.43
CA ALA A 77 -7.13 -4.95 20.68
C ALA A 77 -7.36 -6.36 21.25
N ARG A 78 -6.61 -7.37 20.80
CA ARG A 78 -6.69 -8.73 21.32
C ARG A 78 -6.19 -8.82 22.77
N LEU A 79 -5.09 -8.13 23.10
CA LEU A 79 -4.56 -8.11 24.46
C LEU A 79 -5.57 -7.46 25.43
N SER A 80 -6.12 -6.31 25.06
CA SER A 80 -7.14 -5.61 25.85
C SER A 80 -8.36 -6.48 26.14
N LYS A 81 -8.82 -7.29 25.17
CA LYS A 81 -9.94 -8.22 25.38
C LYS A 81 -9.61 -9.32 26.38
N LEU A 82 -8.39 -9.84 26.36
CA LEU A 82 -7.97 -10.87 27.32
C LEU A 82 -7.90 -10.31 28.74
N GLU A 83 -7.45 -9.07 28.90
CA GLU A 83 -7.40 -8.38 30.20
C GLU A 83 -8.79 -8.03 30.76
N GLU A 84 -9.80 -7.85 29.90
CA GLU A 84 -11.19 -7.61 30.32
C GLU A 84 -11.95 -8.89 30.70
N GLU A 85 -11.46 -10.05 30.25
CA GLU A 85 -12.06 -11.37 30.50
C GLU A 85 -11.50 -12.06 31.78
N GLU A 86 -10.40 -11.53 32.35
CA GLU A 86 -9.78 -11.94 33.63
C GLU A 86 -10.32 -11.17 34.84
#